data_AF-A0A7S4IQ12-F1
#
_entry.id   AF-A0A7S4IQ12-F1
#
_cell.length_a   1.000
_cell.length_b   1.000
_cell.length_c   1.000
_cell.angle_alpha   90.00
_cell.angle_beta   90.00
_cell.angle_gamma   90.00
#
_symmetry.space_group_name_H-M   'P 1'
#
loop_
_entity.id
_entity.type
_entity.pdbx_description
1 polymer ?
#
loop_
_entity_poly.entity_id
_entity_poly.type
_entity_poly.pdbx_seq_one_letter_code
_entity_poly.pdbx_strand_id
1 'polypeptide(L)'
;EKGKSSQAPFPKKPKLTKAEMRAKQERQRAEKAARLGQTQQKKNQNNKQTAGNANKSQKKQNRRGNEAKNDNQVQLFAHLQQYEDGRSEKLRQFLDSHDIPPCVIRLGLKYANWSISGSNARCVAMLTTFKQVIAEYQTPEGKSLHRDLELYIRPSIDFISICRPKSISMGNAITFLKKKISKTAEFSEEKAKEVLHEEIDRYIKARIDVSQFIAKTGDSKIVDGDVVLTFANSTSVEATFKLARDSGKEFKVVIVDSRPTNEGRNLLQSLVEYGFGCCY
;
A
#
# COMPACT_ATOMS: atom_id res chain seq x y z
N GLU A 1 -42.94 -40.63 16.12
CA GLU A 1 -42.24 -40.34 17.40
C GLU A 1 -40.76 -40.12 17.11
N LYS A 2 -40.24 -38.91 17.38
CA LYS A 2 -39.21 -38.60 18.40
C LYS A 2 -37.93 -39.46 18.31
N GLY A 3 -36.87 -38.84 17.81
CA GLY A 3 -35.47 -39.23 18.02
C GLY A 3 -34.58 -38.00 18.20
N LYS A 4 -34.74 -37.28 19.31
CA LYS A 4 -33.80 -36.23 19.75
C LYS A 4 -32.74 -36.88 20.64
N SER A 5 -31.52 -37.06 20.14
CA SER A 5 -30.34 -37.36 20.97
C SER A 5 -29.73 -36.04 21.48
N SER A 6 -29.91 -35.80 22.77
CA SER A 6 -29.34 -34.69 23.54
C SER A 6 -27.81 -34.82 23.70
N GLN A 7 -27.04 -33.90 23.12
CA GLN A 7 -25.64 -33.67 23.51
C GLN A 7 -25.59 -32.62 24.63
N ALA A 8 -24.87 -32.93 25.70
CA ALA A 8 -24.68 -32.09 26.88
C ALA A 8 -23.88 -30.80 26.56
N PRO A 9 -24.20 -29.65 27.17
CA PRO A 9 -23.50 -28.41 26.91
C PRO A 9 -22.17 -28.30 27.69
N PHE A 10 -21.11 -27.88 26.99
CA PHE A 10 -19.79 -27.55 27.55
C PHE A 10 -19.87 -26.52 28.70
N PRO A 11 -19.08 -26.67 29.79
CA PRO A 11 -19.12 -25.76 30.93
C PRO A 11 -18.59 -24.36 30.56
N LYS A 12 -19.43 -23.34 30.71
CA LYS A 12 -19.06 -21.93 30.51
C LYS A 12 -18.16 -21.45 31.65
N LYS A 13 -16.96 -20.96 31.33
CA LYS A 13 -16.06 -20.32 32.30
C LYS A 13 -16.74 -19.08 32.93
N PRO A 14 -16.63 -18.86 34.25
CA PRO A 14 -17.25 -17.72 34.91
C PRO A 14 -16.69 -16.40 34.36
N LYS A 15 -17.60 -15.48 34.01
CA LYS A 15 -17.24 -14.13 33.54
C LYS A 15 -16.72 -13.34 34.75
N LEU A 16 -15.41 -13.06 34.79
CA LEU A 16 -14.81 -12.15 35.77
C LEU A 16 -15.46 -10.77 35.70
N THR A 17 -15.72 -10.18 36.86
CA THR A 17 -16.26 -8.83 36.96
C THR A 17 -15.21 -7.79 36.57
N LYS A 18 -15.66 -6.59 36.17
CA LYS A 18 -14.79 -5.49 35.69
C LYS A 18 -13.74 -5.06 36.74
N ALA A 19 -14.03 -5.24 38.04
CA ALA A 19 -13.12 -4.98 39.13
C ALA A 19 -11.96 -5.99 39.19
N GLU A 20 -12.26 -7.29 39.03
CA GLU A 20 -11.26 -8.36 39.04
C GLU A 20 -10.31 -8.28 37.83
N MET A 21 -10.83 -7.85 36.68
CA MET A 21 -10.04 -7.59 35.47
C MET A 21 -9.01 -6.46 35.67
N ARG A 22 -9.40 -5.37 36.36
CA ARG A 22 -8.48 -4.25 36.68
C ARG A 22 -7.40 -4.68 37.66
N ALA A 23 -7.77 -5.39 38.73
CA ALA A 23 -6.82 -5.89 39.73
C ALA A 23 -5.78 -6.84 39.11
N LYS A 24 -6.20 -7.71 38.17
CA LYS A 24 -5.28 -8.61 37.46
C LYS A 24 -4.33 -7.85 36.52
N GLN A 25 -4.81 -6.79 35.88
CA GLN A 25 -3.99 -5.96 34.99
C GLN A 25 -2.97 -5.11 35.76
N GLU A 26 -3.31 -4.61 36.95
CA GLU A 26 -2.38 -3.89 37.83
C GLU A 26 -1.32 -4.82 38.41
N ARG A 27 -1.67 -6.03 38.85
CA ARG A 27 -0.69 -7.04 39.29
C ARG A 27 0.29 -7.41 38.18
N GLN A 28 -0.18 -7.61 36.95
CA GLN A 28 0.70 -7.91 35.81
C GLN A 28 1.62 -6.73 35.42
N ARG A 29 1.17 -5.48 35.61
CA ARG A 29 2.02 -4.29 35.40
C ARG A 29 3.09 -4.17 36.48
N ALA A 30 2.73 -4.43 37.74
CA ALA A 30 3.68 -4.42 38.85
C ALA A 30 4.77 -5.50 38.70
N GLU A 31 4.40 -6.73 38.30
CA GLU A 31 5.35 -7.82 38.06
C GLU A 31 6.32 -7.53 36.89
N LYS A 32 5.83 -6.91 35.80
CA LYS A 32 6.70 -6.49 34.68
C LYS A 32 7.66 -5.39 35.09
N ALA A 33 7.22 -4.42 35.88
CA ALA A 33 8.09 -3.37 36.42
C ALA A 33 9.18 -3.95 37.33
N ALA A 34 8.84 -4.92 38.18
CA ALA A 34 9.80 -5.62 39.04
C ALA A 34 10.84 -6.44 38.24
N ARG A 35 10.45 -7.12 37.16
CA ARG A 35 11.39 -7.85 36.28
C ARG A 35 12.37 -6.93 35.53
N LEU A 36 11.92 -5.74 35.14
CA LEU A 36 12.77 -4.76 34.45
C LEU A 36 13.85 -4.18 35.39
N GLY A 37 13.51 -3.95 36.67
CA GLY A 37 14.47 -3.49 37.68
C GLY A 37 15.60 -4.49 38.01
N GLN A 38 15.30 -5.79 38.05
CA GLN A 38 16.31 -6.83 38.33
C GLN A 38 17.27 -7.10 37.16
N THR A 39 16.90 -6.72 35.93
CA THR A 39 17.75 -6.97 34.74
C THR A 39 18.86 -5.92 34.60
N GLN A 40 18.76 -4.76 35.27
CA GLN A 40 19.78 -3.72 35.24
C GLN A 40 20.89 -3.89 36.29
N GLN A 41 20.67 -4.65 37.38
CA GLN A 41 21.70 -4.85 38.42
C GLN A 41 22.68 -6.01 38.14
N LYS A 42 22.34 -6.98 37.28
CA LYS A 42 23.25 -8.10 36.95
C LYS A 42 24.29 -7.82 35.86
N LYS A 43 24.28 -6.65 35.21
CA LYS A 43 25.26 -6.31 34.15
C LYS A 43 26.48 -5.51 34.62
N ASN A 44 26.54 -5.11 35.89
CA ASN A 44 27.57 -4.18 36.40
C ASN A 44 28.67 -4.81 37.28
N GLN A 45 28.79 -6.14 37.35
CA GLN A 45 29.83 -6.80 38.17
C GLN A 45 30.90 -7.60 37.40
N ASN A 46 30.85 -7.71 36.07
CA ASN A 46 31.80 -8.56 35.31
C ASN A 46 32.83 -7.80 34.45
N ASN A 47 33.13 -6.53 34.73
CA ASN A 47 34.13 -5.80 33.94
C ASN A 47 35.18 -5.11 34.82
N LYS A 48 36.00 -5.92 35.51
CA LYS A 48 37.23 -5.47 36.15
C LYS A 48 38.27 -6.58 36.13
N GLN A 49 38.88 -6.82 34.98
CA GLN A 49 40.26 -7.31 34.86
C GLN A 49 40.70 -7.33 33.39
N THR A 50 41.99 -7.04 33.19
CA THR A 50 42.79 -7.04 31.95
C THR A 50 42.72 -5.79 31.06
N ALA A 51 43.63 -4.86 31.39
CA ALA A 51 44.26 -3.97 30.42
C ALA A 51 45.19 -4.79 29.50
N GLY A 52 45.19 -4.50 28.20
CA GLY A 52 46.16 -5.06 27.27
C GLY A 52 45.67 -5.18 25.83
N ASN A 53 46.34 -4.45 24.95
CA ASN A 53 46.35 -4.55 23.49
C ASN A 53 45.21 -3.93 22.66
N ALA A 54 45.66 -2.93 21.91
CA ALA A 54 45.01 -2.34 20.77
C ALA A 54 44.83 -3.34 19.62
N ASN A 55 43.81 -3.01 18.82
CA ASN A 55 43.55 -3.37 17.43
C ASN A 55 42.71 -4.60 17.09
N LYS A 56 41.74 -4.30 16.19
CA LYS A 56 40.90 -5.17 15.36
C LYS A 56 39.80 -5.98 16.03
N SER A 57 38.58 -5.43 16.02
CA SER A 57 37.39 -6.20 15.61
C SER A 57 36.32 -5.28 15.01
N GLN A 58 36.06 -5.45 13.72
CA GLN A 58 34.97 -4.80 12.99
C GLN A 58 33.62 -5.17 13.63
N LYS A 59 32.95 -4.17 14.23
CA LYS A 59 31.52 -4.27 14.49
C LYS A 59 30.78 -3.89 13.21
N LYS A 60 30.23 -4.90 12.56
CA LYS A 60 29.33 -4.83 11.41
C LYS A 60 28.04 -4.12 11.83
N GLN A 61 28.09 -2.79 11.94
CA GLN A 61 26.90 -1.94 11.95
C GLN A 61 26.34 -1.96 10.53
N ASN A 62 25.08 -2.39 10.40
CA ASN A 62 24.28 -2.21 9.20
C ASN A 62 24.36 -0.73 8.77
N ARG A 63 25.18 -0.45 7.75
CA ARG A 63 25.11 0.78 6.97
C ARG A 63 23.78 0.78 6.23
N ARG A 64 22.71 1.23 6.88
CA ARG A 64 21.68 1.96 6.13
C ARG A 64 22.36 3.25 5.71
N GLY A 65 22.46 3.46 4.40
CA GLY A 65 23.25 4.54 3.81
C GLY A 65 22.99 5.87 4.49
N ASN A 66 24.07 6.57 4.84
CA ASN A 66 23.99 8.01 5.05
C ASN A 66 23.63 8.61 3.69
N GLU A 67 22.36 8.84 3.44
CA GLU A 67 21.97 9.78 2.40
C GLU A 67 22.51 11.16 2.82
N ALA A 68 23.24 11.82 1.91
CA ALA A 68 23.74 13.16 2.13
C ALA A 68 22.57 14.07 2.52
N LYS A 69 22.67 14.71 3.69
CA LYS A 69 21.66 15.68 4.14
C LYS A 69 21.62 16.79 3.09
N ASN A 70 20.47 16.95 2.45
CA ASN A 70 20.26 18.01 1.50
C ASN A 70 20.11 19.31 2.31
N ASP A 71 21.09 20.23 2.23
CA ASP A 71 21.14 21.43 3.07
C ASP A 71 19.93 22.37 2.87
N ASN A 72 19.18 22.20 1.77
CA ASN A 72 17.95 22.94 1.47
C ASN A 72 16.65 22.29 1.99
N GLN A 73 16.75 21.33 2.91
CA GLN A 73 15.58 20.65 3.46
C GLN A 73 15.01 21.38 4.69
N VAL A 74 13.70 21.66 4.65
CA VAL A 74 12.96 22.15 5.82
C VAL A 74 13.06 21.12 6.95
N GLN A 75 13.59 21.53 8.11
CA GLN A 75 13.92 20.63 9.22
C GLN A 75 12.74 19.76 9.69
N LEU A 76 11.52 20.32 9.71
CA LEU A 76 10.30 19.58 10.07
C LEU A 76 10.04 18.37 9.15
N PHE A 77 10.49 18.44 7.89
CA PHE A 77 10.29 17.41 6.88
C PHE A 77 11.56 16.61 6.59
N ALA A 78 12.60 16.71 7.44
CA ALA A 78 13.87 16.00 7.28
C ALA A 78 13.73 14.46 7.18
N HIS A 79 12.68 13.92 7.80
CA HIS A 79 12.38 12.49 7.81
C HIS A 79 11.61 11.99 6.58
N LEU A 80 11.06 12.91 5.77
CA LEU A 80 10.32 12.57 4.56
C LEU A 80 11.28 12.43 3.40
N GLN A 81 11.09 11.37 2.61
CA GLN A 81 11.74 11.25 1.31
C GLN A 81 11.26 12.40 0.43
N GLN A 82 12.17 13.32 0.11
CA GLN A 82 11.86 14.40 -0.82
C GLN A 82 11.81 13.86 -2.24
N TYR A 83 10.81 14.32 -2.99
CA TYR A 83 10.71 14.01 -4.40
C TYR A 83 11.88 14.69 -5.12
N GLU A 84 12.77 13.88 -5.67
CA GLU A 84 13.77 14.32 -6.62
C GLU A 84 13.16 14.16 -8.02
N ASP A 85 13.24 15.21 -8.83
CA ASP A 85 12.75 15.20 -10.21
C ASP A 85 13.32 13.97 -10.94
N GLY A 86 12.55 13.32 -11.83
CA GLY A 86 12.86 12.01 -12.46
C GLY A 86 14.19 11.90 -13.24
N ARG A 87 15.03 12.93 -13.18
CA ARG A 87 16.43 13.02 -13.62
C ARG A 87 17.43 12.75 -12.47
N SER A 88 16.97 12.20 -11.35
CA SER A 88 17.82 11.98 -10.18
C SER A 88 18.95 11.00 -10.49
N GLU A 89 20.14 11.32 -9.97
CA GLU A 89 21.33 10.46 -10.05
C GLU A 89 21.05 9.07 -9.44
N LYS A 90 20.19 9.03 -8.40
CA LYS A 90 19.69 7.79 -7.78
C LYS A 90 18.94 6.89 -8.77
N LEU A 91 18.11 7.46 -9.66
CA LEU A 91 17.40 6.70 -10.68
C LEU A 91 18.37 6.08 -11.68
N ARG A 92 19.38 6.84 -12.13
CA ARG A 92 20.41 6.35 -13.06
C ARG A 92 21.22 5.21 -12.45
N GLN A 93 21.75 5.42 -11.26
CA GLN A 93 22.50 4.39 -10.53
C GLN A 93 21.68 3.12 -10.27
N PHE A 94 20.37 3.27 -10.03
CA PHE A 94 19.49 2.11 -9.86
C PHE A 94 19.31 1.33 -11.17
N LEU A 95 19.13 2.03 -12.29
CA LEU A 95 19.02 1.42 -13.62
C LEU A 95 20.34 0.77 -14.07
N ASP A 96 21.49 1.33 -13.70
CA ASP A 96 22.80 0.76 -14.03
C ASP A 96 23.09 -0.51 -13.21
N SER A 97 22.48 -0.65 -12.02
CA SER A 97 22.72 -1.76 -11.10
C SER A 97 21.70 -2.90 -11.18
N HIS A 98 20.53 -2.66 -11.78
CA HIS A 98 19.45 -3.63 -11.86
C HIS A 98 18.88 -3.70 -13.27
N ASP A 99 18.65 -4.91 -13.76
CA ASP A 99 17.93 -5.13 -15.01
C ASP A 99 16.42 -4.96 -14.77
N ILE A 100 15.88 -3.80 -15.16
CA ILE A 100 14.48 -3.43 -14.96
C ILE A 100 13.72 -3.56 -16.30
N PRO A 101 12.61 -4.31 -16.34
CA PRO A 101 11.82 -4.45 -17.56
C PRO A 101 11.39 -3.09 -18.14
N PRO A 102 11.51 -2.86 -19.47
CA PRO A 102 11.16 -1.57 -20.09
C PRO A 102 9.72 -1.12 -19.80
N CYS A 103 8.78 -2.05 -19.64
CA CYS A 103 7.40 -1.74 -19.26
C CYS A 103 7.30 -1.07 -17.88
N VAL A 104 8.15 -1.47 -16.93
CA VAL A 104 8.25 -0.89 -15.58
C VAL A 104 8.90 0.48 -15.63
N ILE A 105 9.93 0.67 -16.47
CA ILE A 105 10.56 1.98 -16.67
C ILE A 105 9.54 3.00 -17.17
N ARG A 106 8.77 2.65 -18.22
CA ARG A 106 7.69 3.50 -18.75
C ARG A 106 6.67 3.86 -17.68
N LEU A 107 6.28 2.91 -16.83
CA LEU A 107 5.36 3.17 -15.73
C LEU A 107 5.95 4.13 -14.69
N GLY A 108 7.21 3.93 -14.28
CA GLY A 108 7.90 4.79 -13.33
C GLY A 108 7.95 6.23 -13.81
N LEU A 109 8.28 6.46 -15.09
CA LEU A 109 8.28 7.79 -15.70
C LEU A 109 6.89 8.44 -15.70
N LYS A 110 5.83 7.68 -16.01
CA LYS A 110 4.43 8.14 -15.92
C LYS A 110 4.00 8.51 -14.49
N TYR A 111 4.62 7.91 -13.48
CA TYR A 111 4.38 8.28 -12.08
C TYR A 111 5.17 9.51 -11.65
N ALA A 112 6.43 9.63 -12.09
CA ALA A 112 7.29 10.77 -11.79
C ALA A 112 6.74 12.05 -12.41
N ASN A 113 6.32 12.00 -13.68
CA ASN A 113 5.76 13.16 -14.38
C ASN A 113 4.28 13.45 -14.06
N TRP A 114 3.70 12.77 -13.08
CA TRP A 114 2.30 12.91 -12.65
C TRP A 114 1.24 12.62 -13.73
N SER A 115 1.60 12.03 -14.87
CA SER A 115 0.65 11.60 -15.90
C SER A 115 -0.38 10.60 -15.34
N ILE A 116 0.02 9.77 -14.37
CA ILE A 116 -0.90 8.93 -13.59
C ILE A 116 -0.81 9.33 -12.11
N SER A 117 -1.71 10.22 -11.67
CA SER A 117 -1.69 10.76 -10.30
C SER A 117 -2.60 9.99 -9.31
N GLY A 118 -3.79 9.60 -9.75
CA GLY A 118 -4.85 9.03 -8.90
C GLY A 118 -4.52 7.66 -8.29
N SER A 119 -4.93 7.44 -7.04
CA SER A 119 -4.58 6.22 -6.28
C SER A 119 -5.06 4.93 -6.95
N ASN A 120 -6.30 4.91 -7.45
CA ASN A 120 -6.86 3.76 -8.18
C ASN A 120 -6.15 3.56 -9.52
N ALA A 121 -5.98 4.63 -10.31
CA ALA A 121 -5.31 4.59 -11.61
C ALA A 121 -3.88 4.05 -11.51
N ARG A 122 -3.10 4.51 -10.52
CA ARG A 122 -1.76 3.98 -10.23
C ARG A 122 -1.81 2.49 -9.86
N CYS A 123 -2.76 2.08 -9.02
CA CYS A 123 -2.87 0.68 -8.64
C CYS A 123 -3.15 -0.23 -9.86
N VAL A 124 -4.08 0.18 -10.72
CA VAL A 124 -4.44 -0.58 -11.93
C VAL A 124 -3.29 -0.60 -12.93
N ALA A 125 -2.63 0.53 -13.17
CA ALA A 125 -1.49 0.61 -14.08
C ALA A 125 -0.30 -0.24 -13.61
N MET A 126 -0.02 -0.25 -12.29
CA MET A 126 1.00 -1.12 -11.70
C MET A 126 0.68 -2.60 -11.89
N LEU A 127 -0.54 -3.01 -11.56
CA LEU A 127 -0.96 -4.41 -11.72
C LEU A 127 -0.95 -4.87 -13.18
N THR A 128 -1.39 -4.01 -14.10
CA THR A 128 -1.35 -4.26 -15.54
C THR A 128 0.09 -4.41 -16.04
N THR A 129 1.01 -3.59 -15.53
CA THR A 129 2.44 -3.70 -15.85
C THR A 129 3.03 -4.98 -15.28
N PHE A 130 2.68 -5.37 -14.05
CA PHE A 130 3.13 -6.64 -13.49
C PHE A 130 2.59 -7.87 -14.22
N LYS A 131 1.40 -7.81 -14.84
CA LYS A 131 0.96 -8.86 -15.77
C LYS A 131 1.94 -9.00 -16.94
N GLN A 132 2.38 -7.90 -17.54
CA GLN A 132 3.37 -7.95 -18.64
C GLN A 132 4.69 -8.56 -18.16
N VAL A 133 5.19 -8.12 -17.00
CA VAL A 133 6.42 -8.67 -16.39
C VAL A 133 6.31 -10.17 -16.11
N ILE A 134 5.17 -10.63 -15.57
CA ILE A 134 4.94 -12.06 -15.27
C ILE A 134 4.83 -12.89 -16.55
N ALA A 135 4.24 -12.35 -17.61
CA ALA A 135 4.13 -13.02 -18.90
C ALA A 135 5.51 -13.22 -19.56
N GLU A 136 6.36 -12.20 -19.51
CA GLU A 136 7.70 -12.20 -20.11
C GLU A 136 8.76 -12.93 -19.27
N TYR A 137 8.52 -13.13 -17.97
CA TYR A 137 9.42 -13.85 -17.07
C TYR A 137 9.63 -15.31 -17.51
N GLN A 138 10.84 -15.84 -17.34
CA GLN A 138 11.15 -17.26 -17.53
C GLN A 138 11.92 -17.76 -16.31
N THR A 139 11.55 -18.95 -15.79
CA THR A 139 12.24 -19.50 -14.62
C THR A 139 13.63 -20.00 -15.02
N PRO A 140 14.72 -19.53 -14.37
CA PRO A 140 16.05 -20.06 -14.62
C PRO A 140 16.15 -21.54 -14.22
N GLU A 141 17.01 -22.30 -14.91
CA GLU A 141 17.22 -23.72 -14.62
C GLU A 141 17.57 -23.97 -13.14
N GLY A 142 16.93 -24.99 -12.54
CA GLY A 142 17.17 -25.39 -11.16
C GLY A 142 16.54 -24.50 -10.08
N LYS A 143 15.79 -23.45 -10.45
CA LYS A 143 15.04 -22.60 -9.51
C LYS A 143 13.54 -22.93 -9.50
N SER A 144 12.89 -22.56 -8.40
CA SER A 144 11.43 -22.64 -8.30
C SER A 144 10.82 -21.27 -8.63
N LEU A 145 9.82 -21.27 -9.51
CA LEU A 145 9.15 -20.06 -10.00
C LEU A 145 8.70 -19.15 -8.85
N HIS A 146 8.01 -19.70 -7.84
CA HIS A 146 7.42 -18.89 -6.77
C HIS A 146 8.47 -18.10 -5.96
N ARG A 147 9.69 -18.63 -5.77
CA ARG A 147 10.76 -17.95 -5.03
C ARG A 147 11.46 -16.93 -5.89
N ASP A 148 11.79 -17.31 -7.12
CA ASP A 148 12.58 -16.48 -8.01
C ASP A 148 11.73 -15.33 -8.60
N LEU A 149 10.46 -15.56 -8.92
CA LEU A 149 9.53 -14.53 -9.38
C LEU A 149 9.31 -13.41 -8.34
N GLU A 150 9.21 -13.75 -7.04
CA GLU A 150 9.11 -12.70 -6.01
C GLU A 150 10.38 -11.83 -5.96
N LEU A 151 11.56 -12.47 -6.08
CA LEU A 151 12.84 -11.76 -6.12
C LEU A 151 13.00 -10.93 -7.39
N TYR A 152 12.50 -11.42 -8.52
CA TYR A 152 12.53 -10.74 -9.82
C TYR A 152 11.64 -9.48 -9.85
N ILE A 153 10.46 -9.54 -9.26
CA ILE A 153 9.53 -8.38 -9.21
C ILE A 153 10.01 -7.31 -8.21
N ARG A 154 10.81 -7.68 -7.21
CA ARG A 154 11.23 -6.76 -6.13
C ARG A 154 11.97 -5.50 -6.64
N PRO A 155 13.01 -5.61 -7.49
CA PRO A 155 13.65 -4.43 -8.10
C PRO A 155 12.66 -3.53 -8.84
N SER A 156 11.66 -4.10 -9.51
CA SER A 156 10.62 -3.32 -10.20
C SER A 156 9.74 -2.52 -9.22
N ILE A 157 9.39 -3.11 -8.08
CA ILE A 157 8.67 -2.41 -7.00
C ILE A 157 9.52 -1.27 -6.43
N ASP A 158 10.81 -1.54 -6.18
CA ASP A 158 11.73 -0.56 -5.61
C ASP A 158 11.96 0.61 -6.59
N PHE A 159 12.16 0.33 -7.88
CA PHE A 159 12.25 1.36 -8.93
C PHE A 159 11.01 2.26 -8.98
N ILE A 160 9.81 1.67 -8.99
CA ILE A 160 8.54 2.41 -8.96
C ILE A 160 8.47 3.33 -7.73
N SER A 161 9.00 2.86 -6.60
CA SER A 161 9.00 3.59 -5.32
C SER A 161 9.98 4.75 -5.30
N ILE A 162 11.13 4.60 -5.96
CA ILE A 162 12.10 5.66 -6.18
C ILE A 162 11.49 6.73 -7.09
N CYS A 163 10.81 6.34 -8.18
CA CYS A 163 10.14 7.27 -9.09
C CYS A 163 9.05 8.09 -8.37
N ARG A 164 8.23 7.44 -7.54
CA ARG A 164 7.24 8.10 -6.70
C ARG A 164 6.82 7.19 -5.55
N PRO A 165 6.78 7.68 -4.30
CA PRO A 165 6.32 6.90 -3.17
C PRO A 165 4.98 6.19 -3.42
N LYS A 166 4.96 4.90 -3.08
CA LYS A 166 3.82 3.98 -3.29
C LYS A 166 2.58 4.50 -2.57
N SER A 167 1.41 4.46 -3.20
CA SER A 167 0.15 4.70 -2.49
C SER A 167 -0.21 3.50 -1.60
N ILE A 168 -1.08 3.70 -0.61
CA ILE A 168 -1.61 2.61 0.23
C ILE A 168 -2.25 1.52 -0.62
N SER A 169 -3.00 1.91 -1.65
CA SER A 169 -3.61 0.99 -2.61
C SER A 169 -2.57 0.10 -3.29
N MET A 170 -1.46 0.68 -3.75
CA MET A 170 -0.37 -0.07 -4.39
C MET A 170 0.30 -1.02 -3.39
N GLY A 171 0.57 -0.57 -2.15
CA GLY A 171 1.16 -1.41 -1.11
C GLY A 171 0.31 -2.64 -0.77
N ASN A 172 -1.01 -2.45 -0.69
CA ASN A 172 -1.96 -3.55 -0.48
C ASN A 172 -1.98 -4.52 -1.67
N ALA A 173 -1.96 -4.00 -2.90
CA ALA A 173 -1.93 -4.81 -4.11
C ALA A 173 -0.62 -5.62 -4.25
N ILE A 174 0.53 -5.03 -3.92
CA ILE A 174 1.82 -5.74 -3.87
C ILE A 174 1.78 -6.86 -2.84
N THR A 175 1.26 -6.59 -1.64
CA THR A 175 1.12 -7.59 -0.57
C THR A 175 0.21 -8.74 -1.00
N PHE A 176 -0.91 -8.43 -1.66
CA PHE A 176 -1.81 -9.40 -2.26
C PHE A 176 -1.10 -10.26 -3.31
N LEU A 177 -0.39 -9.64 -4.26
CA LEU A 177 0.30 -10.33 -5.34
C LEU A 177 1.37 -11.28 -4.81
N LYS A 178 2.21 -10.82 -3.87
CA LYS A 178 3.22 -11.67 -3.20
C LYS A 178 2.59 -12.90 -2.56
N LYS A 179 1.49 -12.71 -1.83
CA LYS A 179 0.73 -13.82 -1.22
C LYS A 179 0.19 -14.80 -2.25
N LYS A 180 -0.19 -14.34 -3.45
CA LYS A 180 -0.63 -15.21 -4.55
C LYS A 180 0.53 -15.96 -5.18
N ILE A 181 1.67 -15.31 -5.40
CA ILE A 181 2.90 -15.95 -5.88
C ILE A 181 3.34 -17.07 -4.94
N SER A 182 3.32 -16.86 -3.62
CA SER A 182 3.68 -17.92 -2.67
C SER A 182 2.77 -19.16 -2.74
N LYS A 183 1.55 -19.03 -3.29
CA LYS A 183 0.58 -20.12 -3.43
C LYS A 183 0.72 -20.88 -4.75
N THR A 184 1.58 -20.46 -5.67
CA THR A 184 1.77 -21.14 -6.96
C THR A 184 2.91 -22.17 -6.95
N ALA A 185 3.36 -22.60 -5.75
CA ALA A 185 4.47 -23.53 -5.61
C ALA A 185 4.24 -24.91 -6.27
N GLU A 186 2.98 -25.36 -6.29
CA GLU A 186 2.58 -26.68 -6.80
C GLU A 186 2.19 -26.69 -8.29
N PHE A 187 2.21 -25.53 -8.96
CA PHE A 187 1.79 -25.41 -10.36
C PHE A 187 2.99 -25.46 -11.32
N SER A 188 2.73 -25.89 -12.57
CA SER A 188 3.68 -25.66 -13.66
C SER A 188 3.86 -24.16 -13.91
N GLU A 189 4.91 -23.77 -14.62
CA GLU A 189 5.18 -22.36 -14.91
C GLU A 189 4.03 -21.69 -15.66
N GLU A 190 3.53 -22.34 -16.70
CA GLU A 190 2.42 -21.86 -17.54
C GLU A 190 1.16 -21.70 -16.70
N LYS A 191 0.85 -22.72 -15.88
CA LYS A 191 -0.34 -22.69 -15.04
C LYS A 191 -0.23 -21.65 -13.93
N ALA A 192 0.95 -21.47 -13.34
CA ALA A 192 1.20 -20.43 -12.35
C ALA A 192 0.98 -19.03 -12.94
N LYS A 193 1.51 -18.76 -14.13
CA LYS A 193 1.33 -17.47 -14.83
C LYS A 193 -0.13 -17.20 -15.14
N GLU A 194 -0.86 -18.19 -15.65
CA GLU A 194 -2.31 -18.08 -15.93
C GLU A 194 -3.09 -17.73 -14.65
N VAL A 195 -2.87 -18.47 -13.57
CA VAL A 195 -3.53 -18.22 -12.28
C VAL A 195 -3.21 -16.82 -11.75
N LEU A 196 -1.95 -16.37 -11.86
CA LEU A 196 -1.55 -15.03 -11.42
C LEU A 196 -2.22 -13.93 -12.26
N HIS A 197 -2.35 -14.12 -13.58
CA HIS A 197 -3.05 -13.19 -14.45
C HIS A 197 -4.53 -13.06 -14.08
N GLU A 198 -5.21 -14.18 -13.88
CA GLU A 198 -6.60 -14.19 -13.42
C GLU A 198 -6.77 -13.51 -12.06
N GLU A 199 -5.86 -13.77 -11.11
CA GLU A 199 -5.90 -13.15 -9.78
C GLU A 199 -5.72 -11.63 -9.85
N ILE A 200 -4.87 -11.15 -10.75
CA ILE A 200 -4.70 -9.72 -10.99
C ILE A 200 -5.97 -9.13 -11.60
N ASP A 201 -6.56 -9.78 -12.61
CA ASP A 201 -7.80 -9.32 -13.23
C ASP A 201 -8.98 -9.31 -12.25
N ARG A 202 -9.10 -10.36 -11.43
CA ARG A 202 -10.05 -10.41 -10.31
C ARG A 202 -9.84 -9.25 -9.34
N TYR A 203 -8.60 -8.95 -8.99
CA TYR A 203 -8.29 -7.83 -8.08
C TYR A 203 -8.67 -6.47 -8.70
N ILE A 204 -8.33 -6.23 -9.96
CA ILE A 204 -8.67 -4.99 -10.67
C ILE A 204 -10.20 -4.84 -10.75
N LYS A 205 -10.90 -5.89 -11.17
CA LYS A 205 -12.37 -5.89 -11.25
C LYS A 205 -13.01 -5.58 -9.90
N ALA A 206 -12.56 -6.24 -8.83
CA ALA A 206 -13.07 -5.98 -7.48
C ALA A 206 -12.91 -4.50 -7.06
N ARG A 207 -11.86 -3.81 -7.51
CA ARG A 207 -11.66 -2.39 -7.21
C ARG A 207 -12.61 -1.48 -7.99
N ILE A 208 -12.94 -1.84 -9.22
CA ILE A 208 -13.96 -1.15 -10.01
C ILE A 208 -15.34 -1.37 -9.38
N ASP A 209 -15.65 -2.62 -9.01
CA ASP A 209 -16.93 -2.99 -8.39
C ASP A 209 -17.15 -2.24 -7.06
N VAL A 210 -16.10 -2.09 -6.24
CA VAL A 210 -16.17 -1.28 -5.01
C VAL A 210 -16.50 0.18 -5.33
N SER A 211 -15.89 0.76 -6.36
CA SER A 211 -16.20 2.14 -6.76
C SER A 211 -17.66 2.29 -7.22
N GLN A 212 -18.17 1.29 -7.96
CA GLN A 212 -19.58 1.26 -8.38
C GLN A 212 -20.54 1.09 -7.20
N PHE A 213 -20.18 0.27 -6.21
CA PHE A 213 -20.96 0.12 -4.99
C PHE A 213 -21.01 1.42 -4.17
N ILE A 214 -19.88 2.12 -4.07
CA ILE A 214 -19.80 3.45 -3.43
C ILE A 214 -20.70 4.44 -4.18
N ALA A 215 -20.65 4.43 -5.53
CA ALA A 215 -21.49 5.29 -6.36
C ALA A 215 -22.99 5.04 -6.10
N LYS A 216 -23.44 3.78 -6.09
CA LYS A 216 -24.84 3.42 -5.77
C LYS A 216 -25.26 3.89 -4.37
N THR A 217 -24.36 3.77 -3.41
CA THR A 217 -24.63 4.24 -2.03
C THR A 217 -24.73 5.76 -2.00
N GLY A 218 -23.82 6.46 -2.68
CA GLY A 218 -23.83 7.91 -2.77
C GLY A 218 -25.04 8.47 -3.52
N ASP A 219 -25.45 7.82 -4.61
CA ASP A 219 -26.67 8.13 -5.35
C ASP A 219 -27.88 8.21 -4.41
N SER A 220 -28.09 7.21 -3.55
CA SER A 220 -29.23 7.22 -2.60
C SER A 220 -29.26 8.38 -1.61
N LYS A 221 -28.18 9.17 -1.53
CA LYS A 221 -28.05 10.32 -0.62
C LYS A 221 -28.20 11.67 -1.32
N ILE A 222 -28.08 11.71 -2.64
CA ILE A 222 -28.28 12.93 -3.42
C ILE A 222 -29.78 13.09 -3.68
N VAL A 223 -30.28 14.29 -3.45
CA VAL A 223 -31.68 14.68 -3.64
C VAL A 223 -31.76 15.73 -4.76
N ASP A 224 -32.89 15.75 -5.45
CA ASP A 224 -33.18 16.77 -6.46
C ASP A 224 -33.10 18.19 -5.88
N GLY A 225 -32.44 19.07 -6.62
CA GLY A 225 -32.18 20.46 -6.23
C GLY A 225 -30.93 20.66 -5.38
N ASP A 226 -30.19 19.60 -5.02
CA ASP A 226 -28.99 19.71 -4.21
C ASP A 226 -27.89 20.57 -4.86
N VAL A 227 -27.03 21.13 -4.00
CA VAL A 227 -25.75 21.75 -4.40
C VAL A 227 -24.63 21.03 -3.67
N VAL A 228 -23.91 20.19 -4.39
CA VAL A 228 -22.93 19.26 -3.82
C VAL A 228 -21.51 19.79 -4.00
N LEU A 229 -20.75 19.88 -2.92
CA LEU A 229 -19.35 20.30 -2.96
C LEU A 229 -18.41 19.09 -3.07
N THR A 230 -17.41 19.20 -3.94
CA THR A 230 -16.28 18.27 -4.06
C THR A 230 -14.95 19.03 -4.06
N PHE A 231 -13.86 18.32 -3.79
CA PHE A 231 -12.52 18.86 -3.81
C PHE A 231 -11.62 18.11 -4.79
N ALA A 232 -10.88 18.86 -5.61
CA ALA A 232 -9.96 18.35 -6.64
C ALA A 232 -10.63 17.33 -7.57
N ASN A 233 -9.92 16.25 -7.92
CA ASN A 233 -10.42 15.19 -8.79
C ASN A 233 -10.47 13.84 -8.09
N SER A 234 -11.67 13.24 -8.05
CA SER A 234 -11.89 11.90 -7.52
C SER A 234 -12.78 11.09 -8.45
N THR A 235 -12.20 10.05 -9.06
CA THR A 235 -12.92 9.16 -9.98
C THR A 235 -14.12 8.47 -9.33
N SER A 236 -14.07 8.21 -8.01
CA SER A 236 -15.20 7.58 -7.31
C SER A 236 -16.33 8.58 -7.04
N VAL A 237 -16.00 9.85 -6.78
CA VAL A 237 -17.01 10.92 -6.64
C VAL A 237 -17.64 11.24 -7.99
N GLU A 238 -16.82 11.33 -9.03
CA GLU A 238 -17.27 11.52 -10.41
C GLU A 238 -18.27 10.42 -10.82
N ALA A 239 -17.94 9.16 -10.55
CA ALA A 239 -18.84 8.02 -10.81
C ALA A 239 -20.16 8.14 -10.02
N THR A 240 -20.11 8.57 -8.76
CA THR A 240 -21.32 8.85 -7.97
C THR A 240 -22.19 9.91 -8.63
N PHE A 241 -21.59 11.02 -9.09
CA PHE A 241 -22.34 12.11 -9.70
C PHE A 241 -22.99 11.67 -11.01
N LYS A 242 -22.22 11.04 -11.90
CA LYS A 242 -22.73 10.53 -13.19
C LYS A 242 -23.87 9.54 -12.98
N LEU A 243 -23.71 8.59 -12.04
CA LEU A 243 -24.79 7.66 -11.71
C LEU A 243 -26.05 8.37 -11.18
N ALA A 244 -25.90 9.40 -10.34
CA ALA A 244 -27.04 10.15 -9.84
C ALA A 244 -27.80 10.90 -10.95
N ARG A 245 -27.06 11.49 -11.90
CA ARG A 245 -27.64 12.11 -13.10
C ARG A 245 -28.37 11.08 -13.96
N ASP A 246 -27.77 9.91 -14.18
CA ASP A 246 -28.39 8.82 -14.95
C ASP A 246 -29.67 8.28 -14.28
N SER A 247 -29.74 8.33 -12.94
CA SER A 247 -30.95 8.04 -12.16
C SER A 247 -32.01 9.15 -12.23
N GLY A 248 -31.79 10.20 -13.03
CA GLY A 248 -32.72 11.30 -13.24
C GLY A 248 -32.64 12.43 -12.23
N LYS A 249 -31.58 12.47 -11.39
CA LYS A 249 -31.44 13.53 -10.38
C LYS A 249 -30.81 14.78 -10.94
N GLU A 250 -31.43 15.91 -10.63
CA GLU A 250 -31.00 17.24 -11.06
C GLU A 250 -30.37 18.01 -9.89
N PHE A 251 -29.05 18.20 -9.94
CA PHE A 251 -28.29 18.92 -8.91
C PHE A 251 -27.09 19.67 -9.51
N LYS A 252 -26.55 20.61 -8.74
CA LYS A 252 -25.37 21.41 -9.11
C LYS A 252 -24.13 20.95 -8.34
N VAL A 253 -22.95 21.16 -8.92
CA VAL A 253 -21.68 20.76 -8.31
C VAL A 253 -20.77 21.96 -8.10
N VAL A 254 -20.23 22.12 -6.89
CA VAL A 254 -19.18 23.09 -6.56
C VAL A 254 -17.85 22.35 -6.45
N ILE A 255 -16.88 22.71 -7.27
CA ILE A 255 -15.57 22.05 -7.36
C ILE A 255 -14.52 22.99 -6.76
N VAL A 256 -14.08 22.71 -5.55
CA VAL A 256 -12.98 23.43 -4.92
C VAL A 256 -11.67 22.80 -5.36
N ASP A 257 -10.67 23.61 -5.74
CA ASP A 257 -9.36 23.11 -6.16
C ASP A 257 -8.22 23.79 -5.39
N SER A 258 -7.01 23.25 -5.55
CA SER A 258 -5.82 23.79 -4.91
C SER A 258 -4.58 23.63 -5.79
N ARG A 259 -3.66 24.59 -5.61
CA ARG A 259 -2.32 24.53 -6.18
C ARG A 259 -1.51 23.36 -5.59
N PRO A 260 -0.51 22.82 -6.31
CA PRO A 260 0.00 23.32 -7.60
C PRO A 260 -0.61 22.68 -8.84
N THR A 261 -1.17 21.47 -8.73
CA THR A 261 -1.57 20.65 -9.89
C THR A 261 -2.93 21.02 -10.46
N ASN A 262 -3.81 21.66 -9.66
CA ASN A 262 -5.17 22.04 -10.07
C ASN A 262 -5.91 20.86 -10.74
N GLU A 263 -5.93 19.70 -10.08
CA GLU A 263 -6.49 18.48 -10.64
C GLU A 263 -8.00 18.56 -10.85
N GLY A 264 -8.69 19.43 -10.09
CA GLY A 264 -10.13 19.66 -10.19
C GLY A 264 -10.59 20.15 -11.56
N ARG A 265 -9.69 20.75 -12.36
CA ARG A 265 -9.97 21.08 -13.76
C ARG A 265 -10.38 19.85 -14.60
N ASN A 266 -9.77 18.70 -14.34
CA ASN A 266 -10.12 17.45 -15.03
C ASN A 266 -11.54 16.99 -14.68
N LEU A 267 -11.92 17.14 -13.39
CA LEU A 267 -13.27 16.80 -12.94
C LEU A 267 -14.30 17.79 -13.50
N LEU A 268 -13.99 19.09 -13.48
CA LEU A 268 -14.83 20.14 -14.07
C LEU A 268 -15.11 19.84 -15.55
N GLN A 269 -14.06 19.57 -16.33
CA GLN A 269 -14.21 19.23 -17.74
C GLN A 269 -15.13 18.02 -17.92
N SER A 270 -14.85 16.92 -17.22
CA SER A 270 -15.64 15.69 -17.34
C SER A 270 -17.11 15.86 -16.94
N LEU A 271 -17.41 16.66 -15.91
CA LEU A 271 -18.78 16.92 -15.47
C LEU A 271 -19.52 17.88 -16.41
N VAL A 272 -18.86 18.92 -16.92
CA VAL A 272 -19.47 19.83 -17.91
C VAL A 272 -19.79 19.09 -19.20
N GLU A 273 -18.88 18.23 -19.69
CA GLU A 273 -19.13 17.35 -20.84
C GLU A 273 -20.30 16.39 -20.62
N TYR A 274 -20.55 16.00 -19.37
CA TYR A 274 -21.70 15.18 -18.97
C TYR A 274 -22.98 15.99 -18.70
N GLY A 275 -22.96 17.31 -18.89
CA GLY A 275 -24.13 18.17 -18.75
C GLY A 275 -24.42 18.70 -17.34
N PHE A 276 -23.44 18.67 -16.41
CA PHE A 276 -23.63 19.25 -15.08
C PHE A 276 -23.50 20.77 -15.07
N GLY A 277 -24.35 21.42 -14.26
CA GLY A 277 -24.12 22.80 -13.82
C GLY A 277 -23.04 22.85 -12.75
N CYS A 278 -21.84 23.33 -13.10
CA CYS A 278 -20.68 23.39 -12.21
C CYS A 278 -20.30 24.84 -11.82
N CYS A 279 -19.80 25.00 -10.59
CA CYS A 279 -19.06 26.17 -10.13
C CYS A 279 -17.64 25.72 -9.75
N TYR A 280 -16.62 26.47 -10.12
CA TYR A 280 -15.20 26.18 -9.83
C TYR A 280 -14.53 27.39 -9.19
#